data_AF-S9V5E9-F1
#
_entry.id   AF-S9V5E9-F1
#
_cell.length_a   1.000
_cell.length_b   1.000
_cell.length_c   1.000
_cell.angle_alpha   90.00
_cell.angle_beta   90.00
_cell.angle_gamma   90.00
#
_symmetry.space_group_name_H-M   'P 1'
#
loop_
_entity.id
_entity.type
_entity.pdbx_description
1 polymer ?
#
loop_
_entity_poly.entity_id
_entity_poly.type
_entity_poly.pdbx_seq_one_letter_code
_entity_poly.pdbx_strand_id
1 'polypeptide(L)'
;MHRSQLIKPVSSHLGDFSTAWQKALQHFQRALLECGSTLELEHSQRLGLLFSKDVGSSSELKRWSSLFTAEDIPTCSLFLKALVYHGQWETAVQMLEQNTPHKMSGDLSECLAQFLIVNNLWEQSLNVLEQIQNPKIQDEDATDAVRPALSYENSISTSFVDDSKEMATNARFIPKEEQPVYCGIGATAFRAFPKNDDWQKALALIDKCMHAVGPDVRMKLLEYKAARFVYGGGKTKEFLLWSHENRSIFSKSQPLCRILFYCALENNDLATCLNCFEAAPAGQLNFISSQRLCKFVIQFVNHYKENCPLRELNCFRQVLLANCSAVTSHIIKDKVVMFFKENGMSFSFESYQSISSTAFLTVEHTYSALNQQSKEEVHTVSITEIDKLASALLRQNKWKEALMCLENIDTVLPQNENEKSSKVICCTILQTGRRPFFSFVGFVVFFSLHPHF
;
A
#
# COMPACT_ATOMS: atom_id res chain seq x y z
N MET A 1 -4.85 15.61 -45.86
CA MET A 1 -4.29 14.48 -46.63
C MET A 1 -3.61 13.54 -45.63
N HIS A 2 -4.29 12.48 -45.18
CA HIS A 2 -3.76 11.53 -44.21
C HIS A 2 -2.59 10.74 -44.79
N ARG A 3 -1.47 10.66 -44.07
CA ARG A 3 -0.27 9.87 -44.46
C ARG A 3 -0.46 8.38 -44.11
N SER A 4 -1.62 7.82 -44.44
CA SER A 4 -1.96 6.40 -44.24
C SER A 4 -1.06 5.42 -45.00
N GLN A 5 -0.14 5.91 -45.85
CA GLN A 5 0.86 5.12 -46.57
C GLN A 5 2.02 4.61 -45.70
N LEU A 6 2.14 5.03 -44.44
CA LEU A 6 3.19 4.57 -43.51
C LEU A 6 2.90 3.19 -42.88
N ILE A 7 1.64 2.76 -42.85
CA ILE A 7 1.26 1.41 -42.41
C ILE A 7 1.10 0.54 -43.65
N LYS A 8 2.11 -0.29 -43.96
CA LYS A 8 1.87 -1.43 -44.85
C LYS A 8 1.01 -2.43 -44.08
N PRO A 9 -0.16 -2.84 -44.61
CA PRO A 9 -0.98 -3.85 -43.94
C PRO A 9 -0.15 -5.10 -43.73
N VAL A 10 -0.15 -5.63 -42.51
CA VAL A 10 0.40 -6.95 -42.24
C VAL A 10 -0.38 -7.93 -43.13
N SER A 11 0.35 -8.65 -43.97
CA SER A 11 -0.14 -9.50 -45.05
C SER A 11 -1.46 -10.23 -44.75
N SER A 12 -2.38 -10.22 -45.72
CA SER A 12 -3.71 -10.85 -45.72
C SER A 12 -3.75 -12.38 -45.59
N HIS A 13 -2.65 -13.02 -45.19
CA HIS A 13 -2.58 -14.48 -45.04
C HIS A 13 -2.73 -14.83 -43.56
N LEU A 14 -3.99 -15.06 -43.15
CA LEU A 14 -4.30 -15.84 -41.96
C LEU A 14 -3.70 -17.24 -42.15
N GLY A 15 -2.52 -17.45 -41.59
CA GLY A 15 -2.17 -18.80 -41.14
C GLY A 15 -2.97 -19.10 -39.88
N ASP A 16 -3.44 -20.34 -39.74
CA ASP A 16 -4.14 -20.84 -38.55
C ASP A 16 -3.29 -20.76 -37.25
N PHE A 17 -2.02 -20.36 -37.37
CA PHE A 17 -1.02 -20.26 -36.30
C PHE A 17 -0.67 -18.82 -35.86
N SER A 18 -1.49 -17.81 -36.17
CA SER A 18 -1.26 -16.45 -35.66
C SER A 18 -1.60 -16.33 -34.17
N THR A 19 -0.67 -15.77 -33.38
CA THR A 19 -0.87 -15.55 -31.94
C THR A 19 -2.01 -14.56 -31.69
N ALA A 20 -2.69 -14.65 -30.55
CA ALA A 20 -3.81 -13.76 -30.19
C ALA A 20 -3.42 -12.26 -30.27
N TRP A 21 -2.16 -11.95 -29.93
CA TRP A 21 -1.56 -10.63 -30.06
C TRP A 21 -1.52 -10.12 -31.52
N GLN A 22 -1.02 -10.94 -32.46
CA GLN A 22 -0.96 -10.58 -33.88
C GLN A 22 -2.36 -10.34 -34.46
N LYS A 23 -3.33 -11.17 -34.08
CA LYS A 23 -4.73 -11.01 -34.50
C LYS A 23 -5.30 -9.69 -33.97
N ALA A 24 -5.10 -9.38 -32.70
CA ALA A 24 -5.56 -8.13 -32.10
C ALA A 24 -4.97 -6.89 -32.80
N LEU A 25 -3.67 -6.93 -33.12
CA LEU A 25 -2.99 -5.84 -33.82
C LEU A 25 -3.47 -5.66 -35.26
N GLN A 26 -3.72 -6.77 -35.98
CA GLN A 26 -4.30 -6.72 -37.32
C GLN A 26 -5.73 -6.17 -37.31
N HIS A 27 -6.56 -6.58 -36.36
CA HIS A 27 -7.90 -6.03 -36.19
C HIS A 27 -7.86 -4.53 -35.90
N PHE A 28 -6.92 -4.11 -35.05
CA PHE A 28 -6.70 -2.70 -34.75
C PHE A 28 -6.25 -1.90 -35.98
N GLN A 29 -5.30 -2.42 -36.77
CA GLN A 29 -4.85 -1.80 -38.03
C GLN A 29 -5.98 -1.70 -39.05
N ARG A 30 -6.78 -2.76 -39.22
CA ARG A 30 -7.93 -2.74 -40.14
C ARG A 30 -8.99 -1.74 -39.69
N ALA A 31 -9.33 -1.71 -38.40
CA ALA A 31 -10.28 -0.73 -37.88
C ALA A 31 -9.83 0.70 -38.16
N LEU A 32 -8.54 1.01 -37.93
CA LEU A 32 -7.98 2.33 -38.21
C LEU A 32 -8.00 2.69 -39.71
N LEU A 33 -7.60 1.76 -40.59
CA LEU A 33 -7.47 2.01 -42.03
C LEU A 33 -8.80 1.96 -42.79
N GLU A 34 -9.69 1.03 -42.42
CA GLU A 34 -10.95 0.78 -43.13
C GLU A 34 -12.08 1.69 -42.62
N CYS A 35 -12.07 2.07 -41.33
CA CYS A 35 -13.10 2.96 -40.77
C CYS A 35 -12.70 4.44 -40.80
N GLY A 36 -11.47 4.77 -41.19
CA GLY A 36 -11.00 6.16 -41.35
C GLY A 36 -11.03 6.98 -40.06
N SER A 37 -10.93 6.34 -38.90
CA SER A 37 -10.92 7.00 -37.60
C SER A 37 -9.65 7.83 -37.43
N THR A 38 -9.78 9.04 -36.87
CA THR A 38 -8.64 9.84 -36.44
C THR A 38 -7.89 9.15 -35.31
N LEU A 39 -6.56 9.16 -35.36
CA LEU A 39 -5.76 8.72 -34.23
C LEU A 39 -5.96 9.68 -33.07
N GLU A 40 -6.03 9.12 -31.86
CA GLU A 40 -6.31 9.83 -30.61
C GLU A 40 -5.53 9.17 -29.48
N LEU A 41 -5.53 9.79 -28.31
CA LEU A 41 -4.84 9.29 -27.12
C LEU A 41 -5.19 7.83 -26.80
N GLU A 42 -6.46 7.44 -26.89
CA GLU A 42 -6.92 6.07 -26.61
C GLU A 42 -6.19 5.02 -27.48
N HIS A 43 -5.91 5.37 -28.74
CA HIS A 43 -5.20 4.49 -29.67
C HIS A 43 -3.77 4.22 -29.21
N SER A 44 -3.09 5.23 -28.69
CA SER A 44 -1.76 5.06 -28.09
C SER A 44 -1.81 4.17 -26.85
N GLN A 45 -2.87 4.25 -26.05
CA GLN A 45 -3.03 3.42 -24.84
C GLN A 45 -3.30 1.97 -25.17
N ARG A 46 -4.21 1.71 -26.12
CA ARG A 46 -4.52 0.35 -26.59
C ARG A 46 -3.29 -0.32 -27.22
N LEU A 47 -2.53 0.40 -28.04
CA LEU A 47 -1.25 -0.10 -28.55
C LEU A 47 -0.24 -0.30 -27.43
N GLY A 48 -0.15 0.62 -26.46
CA GLY A 48 0.69 0.46 -25.28
C GLY A 48 0.36 -0.81 -24.48
N LEU A 49 -0.92 -1.17 -24.34
CA LEU A 49 -1.34 -2.43 -23.71
C LEU A 49 -0.97 -3.67 -24.52
N LEU A 50 -1.13 -3.62 -25.84
CA LEU A 50 -0.74 -4.74 -26.69
C LEU A 50 0.76 -5.04 -26.57
N PHE A 51 1.58 -4.00 -26.44
CA PHE A 51 3.04 -4.11 -26.30
C PHE A 51 3.52 -3.90 -24.83
N SER A 52 2.63 -4.00 -23.83
CA SER A 52 2.98 -3.70 -22.43
C SER A 52 3.90 -4.76 -21.80
N LYS A 53 3.86 -5.96 -22.36
CA LYS A 53 4.74 -7.09 -22.06
C LYS A 53 5.79 -7.17 -23.15
N ASP A 54 6.90 -7.86 -22.89
CA ASP A 54 7.97 -8.11 -23.88
C ASP A 54 7.53 -9.12 -24.96
N VAL A 55 6.40 -8.81 -25.60
CA VAL A 55 5.68 -9.62 -26.58
C VAL A 55 5.34 -8.70 -27.74
N GLY A 56 5.76 -9.09 -28.94
CA GLY A 56 5.51 -8.33 -30.16
C GLY A 56 6.79 -7.91 -30.88
N SER A 57 6.62 -7.26 -32.02
CA SER A 57 7.73 -6.82 -32.88
C SER A 57 8.16 -5.40 -32.54
N SER A 58 9.38 -5.21 -32.02
CA SER A 58 9.94 -3.88 -31.76
C SER A 58 9.92 -3.00 -33.04
N SER A 59 10.13 -3.59 -34.22
CA SER A 59 10.06 -2.86 -35.48
C SER A 59 8.66 -2.33 -35.81
N GLU A 60 7.61 -3.01 -35.35
CA GLU A 60 6.23 -2.61 -35.54
C GLU A 60 5.86 -1.50 -34.54
N LEU A 61 6.28 -1.61 -33.29
CA LEU A 61 6.13 -0.54 -32.30
C LEU A 61 6.82 0.75 -32.76
N LYS A 62 8.01 0.65 -33.36
CA LYS A 62 8.73 1.80 -33.94
C LYS A 62 7.99 2.47 -35.10
N ARG A 63 7.23 1.70 -35.88
CA ARG A 63 6.38 2.27 -36.94
C ARG A 63 5.22 3.03 -36.34
N TRP A 64 4.59 2.49 -35.29
CA TRP A 64 3.53 3.18 -34.57
C TRP A 64 4.00 4.46 -33.90
N SER A 65 5.17 4.47 -33.26
CA SER A 65 5.73 5.70 -32.68
C SER A 65 5.97 6.77 -33.74
N SER A 66 6.55 6.38 -34.89
CA SER A 66 6.78 7.29 -36.01
C SER A 66 5.48 7.88 -36.56
N LEU A 67 4.39 7.10 -36.56
CA LEU A 67 3.07 7.55 -36.99
C LEU A 67 2.47 8.53 -35.98
N PHE A 68 2.53 8.22 -34.68
CA PHE A 68 2.03 9.13 -33.64
C PHE A 68 2.77 10.47 -33.65
N THR A 69 4.09 10.46 -33.80
CA THR A 69 4.86 11.70 -33.97
C THR A 69 4.48 12.44 -35.25
N ALA A 70 4.25 11.74 -36.36
CA ALA A 70 3.89 12.38 -37.63
C ALA A 70 2.47 12.98 -37.65
N GLU A 71 1.55 12.41 -36.86
CA GLU A 71 0.17 12.86 -36.73
C GLU A 71 -0.06 13.74 -35.49
N ASP A 72 1.00 14.09 -34.75
CA ASP A 72 0.97 14.92 -33.54
C ASP A 72 0.00 14.38 -32.47
N ILE A 73 0.03 13.05 -32.27
CA ILE A 73 -0.86 12.36 -31.34
C ILE A 73 -0.27 12.39 -29.93
N PRO A 74 -1.05 12.79 -28.90
CA PRO A 74 -0.58 12.82 -27.52
C PRO A 74 -0.04 11.46 -27.07
N THR A 75 1.11 11.50 -26.39
CA THR A 75 1.77 10.30 -25.89
C THR A 75 1.23 9.91 -24.51
N CYS A 76 0.93 8.62 -24.32
CA CYS A 76 0.49 8.08 -23.04
C CYS A 76 1.59 7.28 -22.32
N SER A 77 1.44 7.10 -21.01
CA SER A 77 2.36 6.35 -20.15
C SER A 77 2.53 4.89 -20.57
N LEU A 78 1.47 4.22 -21.02
CA LEU A 78 1.51 2.82 -21.48
C LEU A 78 2.32 2.64 -22.77
N PHE A 79 2.23 3.59 -23.69
CA PHE A 79 3.02 3.53 -24.92
C PHE A 79 4.50 3.79 -24.64
N LEU A 80 4.81 4.73 -23.75
CA LEU A 80 6.17 4.96 -23.25
C LEU A 80 6.75 3.72 -22.58
N LYS A 81 5.96 3.03 -21.75
CA LYS A 81 6.33 1.75 -21.13
C LYS A 81 6.74 0.72 -22.18
N ALA A 82 5.88 0.50 -23.18
CA ALA A 82 6.12 -0.46 -24.25
C ALA A 82 7.43 -0.15 -24.99
N LEU A 83 7.68 1.12 -25.32
CA LEU A 83 8.91 1.53 -25.99
C LEU A 83 10.15 1.20 -25.15
N VAL A 84 10.13 1.48 -23.84
CA VAL A 84 11.25 1.14 -22.95
C VAL A 84 11.47 -0.37 -22.89
N TYR A 85 10.42 -1.16 -22.73
CA TYR A 85 10.51 -2.63 -22.64
C TYR A 85 11.06 -3.26 -23.93
N HIS A 86 10.72 -2.70 -25.08
CA HIS A 86 11.25 -3.13 -26.37
C HIS A 86 12.61 -2.51 -26.74
N GLY A 87 13.33 -1.91 -25.77
CA GLY A 87 14.67 -1.35 -25.96
C GLY A 87 14.72 -0.04 -26.75
N GLN A 88 13.59 0.63 -26.93
CA GLN A 88 13.43 1.89 -27.70
C GLN A 88 13.28 3.10 -26.78
N TRP A 89 14.05 3.14 -25.70
CA TRP A 89 13.98 4.19 -24.69
C TRP A 89 14.28 5.59 -25.26
N GLU A 90 15.18 5.72 -26.24
CA GLU A 90 15.47 6.99 -26.91
C GLU A 90 14.23 7.58 -27.57
N THR A 91 13.46 6.74 -28.27
CA THR A 91 12.19 7.12 -28.89
C THR A 91 11.17 7.53 -27.82
N ALA A 92 11.12 6.83 -26.69
CA ALA A 92 10.23 7.16 -25.59
C ALA A 92 10.52 8.57 -25.03
N VAL A 93 11.80 8.89 -24.82
CA VAL A 93 12.24 10.21 -24.36
C VAL A 93 11.90 11.29 -25.40
N GLN A 94 12.22 11.07 -26.68
CA GLN A 94 11.89 12.02 -27.76
C GLN A 94 10.38 12.27 -27.88
N MET A 95 9.55 11.25 -27.74
CA MET A 95 8.10 11.40 -27.79
C MET A 95 7.55 12.21 -26.60
N LEU A 96 8.14 12.05 -25.41
CA LEU A 96 7.81 12.88 -24.26
C LEU A 96 8.18 14.35 -24.50
N GLU A 97 9.32 14.62 -25.12
CA GLU A 97 9.77 15.98 -25.46
C GLU A 97 8.88 16.65 -26.50
N GLN A 98 8.42 15.90 -27.50
CA GLN A 98 7.73 16.44 -28.68
C GLN A 98 6.22 16.64 -28.49
N ASN A 99 5.56 15.84 -27.64
CA ASN A 99 4.09 15.73 -27.63
C ASN A 99 3.38 16.32 -26.41
N THR A 100 4.06 17.06 -25.52
CA THR A 100 3.46 17.45 -24.23
C THR A 100 3.23 18.96 -24.12
N PRO A 101 1.97 19.45 -23.94
CA PRO A 101 1.77 20.79 -23.40
C PRO A 101 2.36 20.84 -21.99
N HIS A 102 3.03 21.94 -21.66
CA HIS A 102 3.87 22.15 -20.47
C HIS A 102 3.28 21.66 -19.12
N LYS A 103 1.94 21.57 -18.98
CA LYS A 103 1.24 21.12 -17.75
C LYS A 103 1.04 19.60 -17.58
N MET A 104 1.14 18.75 -18.62
CA MET A 104 1.02 17.27 -18.47
C MET A 104 2.37 16.54 -18.25
N SER A 105 3.46 17.30 -18.15
CA SER A 105 4.83 16.80 -18.17
C SER A 105 5.23 15.96 -16.93
N GLY A 106 4.85 16.36 -15.71
CA GLY A 106 5.44 15.75 -14.51
C GLY A 106 5.00 14.32 -14.23
N ASP A 107 3.71 14.01 -14.32
CA ASP A 107 3.20 12.64 -14.07
C ASP A 107 3.63 11.65 -15.15
N LEU A 108 3.66 12.09 -16.42
CA LEU A 108 4.17 11.27 -17.52
C LEU A 108 5.69 11.06 -17.40
N SER A 109 6.43 12.09 -17.00
CA SER A 109 7.87 11.98 -16.74
C SER A 109 8.17 11.05 -15.56
N GLU A 110 7.35 11.08 -14.49
CA GLU A 110 7.43 10.11 -13.39
C GLU A 110 7.22 8.68 -13.90
N CYS A 111 6.18 8.45 -14.71
CA CYS A 111 5.92 7.12 -15.28
C CYS A 111 7.10 6.65 -16.15
N LEU A 112 7.61 7.51 -17.05
CA LEU A 112 8.76 7.17 -17.88
C LEU A 112 10.01 6.90 -17.02
N ALA A 113 10.29 7.75 -16.04
CA ALA A 113 11.40 7.59 -15.11
C ALA A 113 11.32 6.24 -14.37
N GLN A 114 10.12 5.84 -13.97
CA GLN A 114 9.84 4.57 -13.32
C GLN A 114 10.17 3.37 -14.24
N PHE A 115 9.72 3.39 -15.49
CA PHE A 115 10.00 2.32 -16.45
C PHE A 115 11.49 2.23 -16.82
N LEU A 116 12.17 3.38 -16.96
CA LEU A 116 13.60 3.45 -17.20
C LEU A 116 14.39 2.83 -16.04
N ILE A 117 14.03 3.14 -14.78
CA ILE A 117 14.69 2.56 -13.61
C ILE A 117 14.49 1.04 -13.52
N VAL A 118 13.28 0.55 -13.78
CA VAL A 118 12.99 -0.90 -13.81
C VAL A 118 13.88 -1.63 -14.83
N ASN A 119 14.20 -0.98 -15.94
CA ASN A 119 15.09 -1.52 -16.99
C ASN A 119 16.58 -1.16 -16.78
N ASN A 120 16.97 -0.73 -15.59
CA ASN A 120 18.34 -0.32 -15.23
C ASN A 120 18.92 0.87 -16.03
N LEU A 121 18.06 1.68 -16.67
CA LEU A 121 18.41 2.89 -17.41
C LEU A 121 18.32 4.14 -16.53
N TRP A 122 19.03 4.13 -15.39
CA TRP A 122 18.89 5.17 -14.37
C TRP A 122 19.51 6.52 -14.77
N GLU A 123 20.56 6.52 -15.60
CA GLU A 123 21.17 7.74 -16.13
C GLU A 123 20.22 8.44 -17.11
N GLN A 124 19.55 7.67 -17.95
CA GLN A 124 18.52 8.18 -18.87
C GLN A 124 17.33 8.74 -18.09
N SER A 125 16.95 8.08 -16.99
CA SER A 125 15.93 8.58 -16.09
C SER A 125 16.32 9.94 -15.50
N LEU A 126 17.59 10.16 -15.14
CA LEU A 126 18.06 11.46 -14.67
C LEU A 126 17.91 12.55 -15.74
N ASN A 127 18.24 12.26 -17.01
CA ASN A 127 18.06 13.20 -18.12
C ASN A 127 16.58 13.61 -18.29
N VAL A 128 15.65 12.66 -18.16
CA VAL A 128 14.20 12.96 -18.18
C VAL A 128 13.82 13.92 -17.05
N LEU A 129 14.39 13.76 -15.85
CA LEU A 129 14.10 14.66 -14.72
C LEU A 129 14.68 16.05 -14.89
N GLU A 130 15.81 16.20 -15.59
CA GLU A 130 16.38 17.51 -15.91
C GLU A 130 15.46 18.30 -16.86
N GLN A 131 14.70 17.62 -17.71
CA GLN A 131 13.75 18.28 -18.63
C GLN A 131 12.54 18.86 -17.90
N ILE A 132 12.08 18.22 -16.82
CA ILE A 132 11.05 18.76 -15.91
C ILE A 132 11.51 20.09 -15.29
N GLN A 133 12.83 20.30 -15.15
CA GLN A 133 13.41 21.47 -14.49
C GLN A 133 13.51 22.72 -15.38
N ASN A 134 13.11 22.66 -16.66
CA ASN A 134 13.25 23.81 -17.55
C ASN A 134 12.26 24.94 -17.18
N PRO A 135 12.74 26.15 -16.82
CA PRO A 135 11.91 27.23 -16.27
C PRO A 135 10.91 27.83 -17.28
N LYS A 136 11.07 27.58 -18.59
CA LYS A 136 10.06 27.96 -19.59
C LYS A 136 8.70 27.25 -19.40
N ILE A 137 8.68 26.18 -18.60
CA ILE A 137 7.49 25.40 -18.24
C ILE A 137 6.78 26.02 -17.01
N GLN A 138 7.44 26.95 -16.30
CA GLN A 138 7.03 27.43 -14.97
C GLN A 138 6.36 28.83 -14.98
N ASP A 139 6.36 29.54 -16.11
CA ASP A 139 5.96 30.96 -16.20
C ASP A 139 4.48 31.22 -16.59
N GLU A 140 3.62 30.21 -16.69
CA GLU A 140 2.18 30.42 -16.88
C GLU A 140 1.39 30.07 -15.62
N ASP A 141 1.25 31.09 -14.77
CA ASP A 141 0.26 31.28 -13.69
C ASP A 141 -0.37 29.98 -13.13
N ALA A 142 0.14 29.57 -11.98
CA ALA A 142 -0.46 28.58 -11.09
C ALA A 142 -1.67 29.14 -10.31
N THR A 143 -2.45 30.03 -10.90
CA THR A 143 -3.67 30.60 -10.30
C THR A 143 -4.82 30.54 -11.29
N ASP A 144 -5.74 29.62 -10.99
CA ASP A 144 -7.10 29.46 -11.51
C ASP A 144 -7.32 28.99 -12.96
N ALA A 145 -8.41 28.22 -13.08
CA ALA A 145 -9.07 27.69 -14.28
C ALA A 145 -8.47 26.37 -14.83
N VAL A 146 -9.15 25.21 -14.86
CA VAL A 146 -10.57 24.85 -14.70
C VAL A 146 -10.62 23.37 -14.27
N ARG A 147 -11.30 23.07 -13.15
CA ARG A 147 -11.91 21.75 -12.91
C ARG A 147 -12.95 21.48 -13.99
N PRO A 148 -13.07 20.23 -14.45
CA PRO A 148 -14.32 19.52 -14.26
C PRO A 148 -14.18 18.60 -13.06
N ALA A 149 -15.17 18.70 -12.19
CA ALA A 149 -15.28 17.92 -10.97
C ALA A 149 -15.25 16.42 -11.24
N LEU A 150 -14.34 15.70 -10.59
CA LEU A 150 -14.75 14.64 -9.69
C LEU A 150 -14.02 14.88 -8.37
N SER A 151 -14.82 15.01 -7.32
CA SER A 151 -14.39 14.92 -5.94
C SER A 151 -13.60 13.63 -5.76
N TYR A 152 -12.28 13.72 -5.60
CA TYR A 152 -11.56 12.70 -4.88
C TYR A 152 -11.92 12.88 -3.40
N GLU A 153 -13.09 12.36 -3.04
CA GLU A 153 -13.28 11.92 -1.67
C GLU A 153 -12.19 10.90 -1.40
N ASN A 154 -11.37 11.20 -0.38
CA ASN A 154 -10.53 10.20 0.28
C ASN A 154 -11.46 9.24 1.04
N SER A 155 -12.20 8.44 0.28
CA SER A 155 -12.86 7.25 0.74
C SER A 155 -12.27 6.11 -0.08
N ILE A 156 -12.08 4.96 0.57
CA ILE A 156 -11.78 3.71 -0.09
C ILE A 156 -12.97 3.43 -1.01
N SER A 157 -12.91 3.96 -2.23
CA SER A 157 -14.01 3.87 -3.17
C SER A 157 -14.00 2.47 -3.78
N THR A 158 -15.00 1.69 -3.39
CA THR A 158 -15.45 0.46 -4.07
C THR A 158 -16.20 0.76 -5.38
N SER A 159 -16.13 1.98 -5.92
CA SER A 159 -16.63 2.24 -7.27
C SER A 159 -15.69 1.58 -8.28
N PHE A 160 -16.21 0.60 -9.02
CA PHE A 160 -15.58 0.13 -10.24
C PHE A 160 -15.36 1.34 -11.17
N VAL A 161 -14.15 1.87 -11.18
CA VAL A 161 -13.72 2.86 -12.15
C VAL A 161 -13.78 2.17 -13.51
N ASP A 162 -14.54 2.73 -14.44
CA ASP A 162 -14.60 2.21 -15.80
C ASP A 162 -13.25 2.51 -16.49
N ASP A 163 -12.36 1.52 -16.48
CA ASP A 163 -11.03 1.59 -17.08
C ASP A 163 -11.10 2.04 -18.54
N SER A 164 -12.19 1.75 -19.26
CA SER A 164 -12.34 2.18 -20.66
C SER A 164 -12.43 3.70 -20.80
N LYS A 165 -13.13 4.37 -19.86
CA LYS A 165 -13.29 5.83 -19.85
C LYS A 165 -11.99 6.52 -19.45
N GLU A 166 -11.31 6.01 -18.41
CA GLU A 166 -9.99 6.52 -18.02
C GLU A 166 -8.98 6.32 -19.16
N MET A 167 -9.00 5.16 -19.82
CA MET A 167 -8.11 4.86 -20.93
C MET A 167 -8.34 5.79 -22.14
N ALA A 168 -9.57 6.22 -22.37
CA ALA A 168 -9.86 7.15 -23.46
C ALA A 168 -9.39 8.58 -23.19
N THR A 169 -9.34 9.00 -21.93
CA THR A 169 -9.28 10.43 -21.56
C THR A 169 -8.05 10.84 -20.78
N ASN A 170 -7.36 9.90 -20.13
CA ASN A 170 -6.31 10.20 -19.17
C ASN A 170 -4.96 9.65 -19.64
N ALA A 171 -4.06 10.53 -20.11
CA ALA A 171 -2.77 10.12 -20.68
C ALA A 171 -1.83 9.43 -19.69
N ARG A 172 -2.01 9.67 -18.39
CA ARG A 172 -1.21 9.03 -17.32
C ARG A 172 -1.80 7.70 -16.84
N PHE A 173 -2.94 7.29 -17.37
CA PHE A 173 -3.61 6.07 -16.94
C PHE A 173 -2.74 4.83 -17.17
N ILE A 174 -2.62 4.00 -16.15
CA ILE A 174 -1.97 2.69 -16.19
C ILE A 174 -2.87 1.74 -15.39
N PRO A 175 -3.33 0.61 -15.95
CA PRO A 175 -4.07 -0.41 -15.21
C PRO A 175 -3.27 -0.92 -14.02
N LYS A 176 -3.94 -1.32 -12.93
CA LYS A 176 -3.29 -1.74 -11.68
C LYS A 176 -2.29 -2.88 -11.89
N GLU A 177 -2.56 -3.77 -12.84
CA GLU A 177 -1.72 -4.91 -13.20
C GLU A 177 -0.42 -4.49 -13.90
N GLU A 178 -0.44 -3.33 -14.55
CA GLU A 178 0.68 -2.77 -15.33
C GLU A 178 1.46 -1.70 -14.54
N GLN A 179 0.93 -1.26 -13.38
CA GLN A 179 1.53 -0.25 -12.51
C GLN A 179 2.76 -0.82 -11.78
N PRO A 180 3.92 -0.17 -11.89
CA PRO A 180 5.05 -0.52 -11.04
C PRO A 180 4.79 0.03 -9.63
N VAL A 181 5.23 -0.72 -8.62
CA VAL A 181 5.00 -0.37 -7.20
C VAL A 181 5.84 0.84 -6.75
N TYR A 182 6.88 1.16 -7.51
CA TYR A 182 8.05 1.93 -7.06
C TYR A 182 8.12 3.35 -7.65
N CYS A 183 8.44 4.41 -6.90
CA CYS A 183 8.47 5.80 -7.44
C CYS A 183 9.73 6.07 -8.29
N GLY A 184 9.56 6.48 -9.55
CA GLY A 184 10.63 6.73 -10.53
C GLY A 184 11.55 7.89 -10.18
N ILE A 185 11.00 9.07 -9.89
CA ILE A 185 11.77 10.28 -9.53
C ILE A 185 12.57 10.02 -8.25
N GLY A 186 11.92 9.49 -7.20
CA GLY A 186 12.56 9.20 -5.92
C GLY A 186 13.72 8.21 -6.09
N ALA A 187 13.53 7.19 -6.92
CA ALA A 187 14.56 6.24 -7.28
C ALA A 187 15.78 6.83 -7.96
N THR A 188 15.52 7.66 -8.96
CA THR A 188 16.54 8.27 -9.79
C THR A 188 17.40 9.18 -8.93
N ALA A 189 16.78 9.97 -8.05
CA ALA A 189 17.52 10.77 -7.08
C ALA A 189 18.42 9.92 -6.17
N PHE A 190 17.94 8.77 -5.68
CA PHE A 190 18.73 7.88 -4.83
C PHE A 190 19.86 7.18 -5.59
N ARG A 191 19.67 6.83 -6.86
CA ARG A 191 20.73 6.23 -7.70
C ARG A 191 21.76 7.25 -8.17
N ALA A 192 21.33 8.46 -8.54
CA ALA A 192 22.22 9.53 -8.98
C ALA A 192 23.10 10.05 -7.84
N PHE A 193 22.58 10.04 -6.60
CA PHE A 193 23.28 10.50 -5.42
C PHE A 193 23.35 9.39 -4.36
N PRO A 194 24.16 8.34 -4.56
CA PRO A 194 24.13 7.16 -3.69
C PRO A 194 24.81 7.39 -2.34
N LYS A 195 25.86 8.23 -2.30
CA LYS A 195 26.64 8.51 -1.08
C LYS A 195 25.82 9.31 -0.09
N ASN A 196 25.92 8.99 1.20
CA ASN A 196 25.19 9.73 2.23
C ASN A 196 25.49 11.22 2.18
N ASP A 197 26.73 11.64 1.92
CA ASP A 197 27.13 13.05 1.87
C ASP A 197 26.43 13.87 0.77
N ASP A 198 25.91 13.22 -0.28
CA ASP A 198 25.17 13.88 -1.36
C ASP A 198 23.66 13.96 -1.08
N TRP A 199 23.22 13.70 0.16
CA TRP A 199 21.80 13.72 0.51
C TRP A 199 21.10 15.03 0.15
N GLN A 200 21.77 16.18 0.31
CA GLN A 200 21.21 17.49 -0.02
C GLN A 200 20.92 17.64 -1.53
N LYS A 201 21.79 17.10 -2.40
CA LYS A 201 21.59 17.13 -3.84
C LYS A 201 20.39 16.27 -4.25
N ALA A 202 20.25 15.10 -3.63
CA ALA A 202 19.07 14.24 -3.82
C ALA A 202 17.78 14.95 -3.40
N LEU A 203 17.80 15.66 -2.26
CA LEU A 203 16.64 16.43 -1.83
C LEU A 203 16.31 17.59 -2.77
N ALA A 204 17.32 18.32 -3.23
CA ALA A 204 17.14 19.43 -4.17
C ALA A 204 16.52 18.96 -5.49
N LEU A 205 16.91 17.78 -5.99
CA LEU A 205 16.29 17.17 -7.17
C LEU A 205 14.83 16.80 -6.92
N ILE A 206 14.53 16.13 -5.80
CA ILE A 206 13.16 15.75 -5.43
C ILE A 206 12.28 17.00 -5.30
N ASP A 207 12.74 18.03 -4.60
CA ASP A 207 11.98 19.26 -4.34
C ASP A 207 11.61 19.99 -5.63
N LYS A 208 12.54 20.07 -6.59
CA LYS A 208 12.26 20.63 -7.91
C LYS A 208 11.15 19.87 -8.63
N CYS A 209 11.14 18.54 -8.56
CA CYS A 209 10.14 17.71 -9.22
C CYS A 209 8.78 17.70 -8.51
N MET A 210 8.72 17.92 -7.19
CA MET A 210 7.47 17.86 -6.41
C MET A 210 6.40 18.85 -6.89
N HIS A 211 6.81 19.99 -7.47
CA HIS A 211 5.90 21.01 -7.99
C HIS A 211 5.24 20.61 -9.31
N ALA A 212 5.87 19.73 -10.10
CA ALA A 212 5.41 19.33 -11.42
C ALA A 212 4.48 18.10 -11.41
N VAL A 213 4.39 17.39 -10.28
CA VAL A 213 3.66 16.12 -10.16
C VAL A 213 2.35 16.24 -9.38
N GLY A 214 1.45 15.29 -9.62
CA GLY A 214 0.18 15.15 -8.92
C GLY A 214 0.32 14.77 -7.44
N PRO A 215 -0.78 14.84 -6.67
CA PRO A 215 -0.77 14.67 -5.20
C PRO A 215 -0.27 13.29 -4.75
N ASP A 216 -0.61 12.22 -5.47
CA ASP A 216 -0.23 10.85 -5.10
C ASP A 216 1.28 10.63 -5.25
N VAL A 217 1.86 11.09 -6.36
CA VAL A 217 3.30 11.05 -6.60
C VAL A 217 4.01 11.96 -5.61
N ARG A 218 3.47 13.15 -5.34
CA ARG A 218 4.03 14.08 -4.35
C ARG A 218 4.11 13.47 -2.95
N MET A 219 3.13 12.67 -2.55
CA MET A 219 3.16 11.94 -1.28
C MET A 219 4.30 10.91 -1.25
N LYS A 220 4.47 10.13 -2.33
CA LYS A 220 5.62 9.22 -2.47
C LYS A 220 6.95 9.98 -2.42
N LEU A 221 7.07 11.10 -3.13
CA LEU A 221 8.27 11.94 -3.10
C LEU A 221 8.58 12.46 -1.71
N LEU A 222 7.56 12.82 -0.92
CA LEU A 222 7.72 13.20 0.48
C LEU A 222 8.27 12.03 1.32
N GLU A 223 7.83 10.80 1.08
CA GLU A 223 8.39 9.59 1.72
C GLU A 223 9.88 9.41 1.40
N TYR A 224 10.26 9.55 0.13
CA TYR A 224 11.67 9.46 -0.30
C TYR A 224 12.52 10.59 0.27
N LYS A 225 12.00 11.83 0.25
CA LYS A 225 12.63 13.01 0.86
C LYS A 225 12.87 12.79 2.36
N ALA A 226 11.85 12.36 3.09
CA ALA A 226 11.95 12.06 4.51
C ALA A 226 12.99 10.96 4.78
N ALA A 227 12.97 9.87 4.00
CA ALA A 227 13.93 8.78 4.14
C ALA A 227 15.36 9.27 3.92
N ARG A 228 15.59 10.09 2.89
CA ARG A 228 16.92 10.61 2.57
C ARG A 228 17.42 11.62 3.61
N PHE A 229 16.54 12.52 4.05
CA PHE A 229 16.84 13.51 5.08
C PHE A 229 17.24 12.85 6.41
N VAL A 230 16.52 11.79 6.80
CA VAL A 230 16.75 11.08 8.07
C VAL A 230 17.91 10.11 7.98
N TYR A 231 17.88 9.17 7.03
CA TYR A 231 18.88 8.09 6.97
C TYR A 231 20.20 8.54 6.33
N GLY A 232 20.15 9.44 5.34
CA GLY A 232 21.35 10.00 4.71
C GLY A 232 21.92 11.18 5.50
N GLY A 233 21.06 12.13 5.89
CA GLY A 233 21.47 13.34 6.59
C GLY A 233 21.61 13.23 8.12
N GLY A 234 21.14 12.13 8.72
CA GLY A 234 21.17 11.94 10.18
C GLY A 234 20.27 12.91 10.95
N LYS A 235 19.33 13.58 10.29
CA LYS A 235 18.53 14.70 10.83
C LYS A 235 17.30 14.24 11.62
N THR A 236 17.48 13.30 12.55
CA THR A 236 16.37 12.69 13.31
C THR A 236 15.61 13.69 14.17
N LYS A 237 16.31 14.62 14.84
CA LYS A 237 15.71 15.67 15.68
C LYS A 237 14.88 16.67 14.88
N GLU A 238 15.44 17.16 13.78
CA GLU A 238 14.78 18.13 12.90
C GLU A 238 13.52 17.51 12.27
N PHE A 239 13.60 16.25 11.86
CA PHE A 239 12.43 15.54 11.32
C PHE A 239 11.34 15.32 12.37
N LEU A 240 11.72 15.01 13.62
CA LEU A 240 10.77 14.85 14.73
C LEU A 240 10.02 16.17 15.01
N LEU A 241 10.73 17.30 15.04
CA LEU A 241 10.10 18.62 15.19
C LEU A 241 9.11 18.91 14.05
N TRP A 242 9.55 18.73 12.80
CA TRP A 242 8.70 18.92 11.63
C TRP A 242 7.45 18.01 11.67
N SER A 243 7.59 16.78 12.18
CA SER A 243 6.47 15.84 12.29
C SER A 243 5.36 16.31 13.23
N HIS A 244 5.71 17.02 14.30
CA HIS A 244 4.74 17.54 15.26
C HIS A 244 3.86 18.65 14.65
N GLU A 245 4.39 19.40 13.70
CA GLU A 245 3.68 20.42 12.93
C GLU A 245 2.80 19.81 11.83
N ASN A 246 3.11 18.57 11.39
CA ASN A 246 2.52 17.94 10.21
C ASN A 246 1.84 16.57 10.51
N ARG A 247 1.28 16.41 11.72
CA ARG A 247 0.76 15.11 12.23
C ARG A 247 -0.23 14.39 11.29
N SER A 248 -1.07 15.13 10.57
CA SER A 248 -2.13 14.57 9.72
C SER A 248 -1.62 13.80 8.49
N ILE A 249 -0.36 13.99 8.11
CA ILE A 249 0.25 13.33 6.95
C ILE A 249 0.69 11.89 7.29
N PHE A 250 1.07 11.64 8.54
CA PHE A 250 1.66 10.36 8.97
C PHE A 250 0.64 9.22 9.06
N SER A 251 -0.63 9.52 9.36
CA SER A 251 -1.70 8.50 9.33
C SER A 251 -2.04 8.03 7.91
N LYS A 252 -1.62 8.78 6.88
CA LYS A 252 -1.88 8.48 5.47
C LYS A 252 -0.74 7.72 4.79
N SER A 253 0.42 7.59 5.44
CA SER A 253 1.61 6.95 4.86
C SER A 253 2.37 6.12 5.90
N GLN A 254 2.34 4.81 5.68
CA GLN A 254 3.09 3.85 6.49
C GLN A 254 4.62 4.04 6.39
N PRO A 255 5.23 4.35 5.22
CA PRO A 255 6.64 4.69 5.14
C PRO A 255 7.02 5.91 6.00
N LEU A 256 6.22 6.99 5.99
CA LEU A 256 6.47 8.15 6.83
C LEU A 256 6.32 7.82 8.32
N CYS A 257 5.30 7.04 8.70
CA CYS A 257 5.13 6.56 10.07
C CYS A 257 6.34 5.72 10.53
N ARG A 258 6.91 4.89 9.66
CA ARG A 258 8.14 4.13 9.92
C ARG A 258 9.35 5.01 10.18
N ILE A 259 9.51 6.07 9.39
CA ILE A 259 10.62 7.02 9.54
C ILE A 259 10.44 7.82 10.83
N LEU A 260 9.21 8.25 11.14
CA LEU A 260 8.87 8.93 12.39
C LEU A 260 9.18 8.06 13.60
N PHE A 261 8.75 6.80 13.59
CA PHE A 261 9.06 5.84 14.65
C PHE A 261 10.57 5.71 14.87
N TYR A 262 11.36 5.60 13.79
CA TYR A 262 12.81 5.56 13.89
C TYR A 262 13.38 6.84 14.51
N CYS A 263 12.92 8.02 14.09
CA CYS A 263 13.39 9.29 14.64
C CYS A 263 13.03 9.45 16.12
N ALA A 264 11.82 9.07 16.52
CA ALA A 264 11.37 9.08 17.89
C ALA A 264 12.22 8.14 18.76
N LEU A 265 12.52 6.94 18.24
CA LEU A 265 13.36 5.95 18.92
C LEU A 265 14.80 6.42 19.14
N GLU A 266 15.41 7.08 18.15
CA GLU A 266 16.76 7.64 18.30
C GLU A 266 16.80 8.83 19.27
N ASN A 267 15.67 9.50 19.51
CA ASN A 267 15.56 10.64 20.41
C ASN A 267 14.93 10.31 21.77
N ASN A 268 14.69 9.02 22.07
CA ASN A 268 14.02 8.54 23.28
C ASN A 268 12.62 9.16 23.51
N ASP A 269 11.92 9.57 22.44
CA ASP A 269 10.54 10.03 22.51
C ASP A 269 9.59 8.83 22.47
N LEU A 270 9.40 8.20 23.63
CA LEU A 270 8.59 6.99 23.79
C LEU A 270 7.10 7.24 23.48
N ALA A 271 6.60 8.44 23.78
CA ALA A 271 5.20 8.81 23.51
C ALA A 271 4.94 8.83 22.00
N THR A 272 5.83 9.45 21.21
CA THR A 272 5.71 9.44 19.76
C THR A 272 5.90 8.03 19.18
N CYS A 273 6.77 7.20 19.77
CA CYS A 273 6.89 5.79 19.38
C CYS A 273 5.56 5.03 19.54
N LEU A 274 4.88 5.19 20.68
CA LEU A 274 3.57 4.58 20.92
C LEU A 274 2.51 5.11 19.95
N ASN A 275 2.47 6.43 19.71
CA ASN A 275 1.53 7.04 18.76
C ASN A 275 1.71 6.48 17.33
N CYS A 276 2.93 6.14 16.92
CA CYS A 276 3.18 5.52 15.62
C CYS A 276 2.56 4.12 15.51
N PHE A 277 2.53 3.37 16.63
CA PHE A 277 1.85 2.08 16.68
C PHE A 277 0.33 2.23 16.70
N GLU A 278 -0.22 3.20 17.43
CA GLU A 278 -1.66 3.50 17.44
C GLU A 278 -2.17 3.95 16.07
N ALA A 279 -1.34 4.69 15.31
CA ALA A 279 -1.69 5.18 13.98
C ALA A 279 -1.51 4.14 12.86
N ALA A 280 -0.92 2.98 13.15
CA ALA A 280 -0.72 1.94 12.15
C ALA A 280 -2.04 1.19 11.88
N PRO A 281 -2.42 0.94 10.61
CA PRO A 281 -3.61 0.15 10.29
C PRO A 281 -3.56 -1.22 10.98
N ALA A 282 -4.67 -1.62 11.59
CA ALA A 282 -4.79 -2.90 12.28
C ALA A 282 -4.31 -4.05 11.38
N GLY A 283 -3.33 -4.82 11.86
CA GLY A 283 -2.77 -5.97 11.15
C GLY A 283 -1.56 -5.71 10.25
N GLN A 284 -1.05 -4.47 10.17
CA GLN A 284 0.16 -4.15 9.40
C GLN A 284 1.38 -3.79 10.25
N LEU A 285 1.52 -4.38 11.43
CA LEU A 285 2.63 -4.11 12.36
C LEU A 285 4.00 -4.65 11.87
N ASN A 286 4.02 -5.37 10.74
CA ASN A 286 5.24 -5.86 10.09
C ASN A 286 6.12 -4.75 9.46
N PHE A 287 5.77 -3.46 9.59
CA PHE A 287 6.60 -2.37 9.04
C PHE A 287 7.86 -2.06 9.87
N ILE A 288 7.92 -2.49 11.13
CA ILE A 288 9.08 -2.26 12.01
C ILE A 288 9.91 -3.54 12.10
N SER A 289 11.21 -3.42 11.81
CA SER A 289 12.16 -4.53 11.96
C SER A 289 12.23 -5.00 13.42
N SER A 290 12.34 -6.31 13.64
CA SER A 290 12.50 -6.92 14.98
C SER A 290 13.59 -6.26 15.82
N GLN A 291 14.72 -5.88 15.21
CA GLN A 291 15.82 -5.17 15.90
C GLN A 291 15.37 -3.83 16.49
N ARG A 292 14.64 -3.02 15.73
CA ARG A 292 14.12 -1.71 16.19
C ARG A 292 13.02 -1.88 17.23
N LEU A 293 12.18 -2.91 17.09
CA LEU A 293 11.19 -3.27 18.10
C LEU A 293 11.88 -3.64 19.42
N CYS A 294 12.92 -4.49 19.39
CA CYS A 294 13.69 -4.84 20.59
C CYS A 294 14.34 -3.61 21.23
N LYS A 295 14.89 -2.68 20.43
CA LYS A 295 15.43 -1.40 20.93
C LYS A 295 14.35 -0.58 21.62
N PHE A 296 13.17 -0.44 21.02
CA PHE A 296 12.02 0.24 21.63
C PHE A 296 11.63 -0.39 22.97
N VAL A 297 11.49 -1.71 23.01
CA VAL A 297 11.12 -2.44 24.23
C VAL A 297 12.12 -2.20 25.36
N ILE A 298 13.42 -2.29 25.06
CA ILE A 298 14.47 -2.04 26.05
C ILE A 298 14.41 -0.59 26.54
N GLN A 299 14.29 0.37 25.62
CA GLN A 299 14.21 1.79 25.99
C GLN A 299 12.98 2.09 26.84
N PHE A 300 11.81 1.54 26.47
CA PHE A 300 10.57 1.72 27.22
C PHE A 300 10.69 1.18 28.64
N VAL A 301 11.13 -0.07 28.80
CA VAL A 301 11.31 -0.70 30.13
C VAL A 301 12.30 0.09 30.99
N ASN A 302 13.39 0.60 30.41
CA ASN A 302 14.42 1.32 31.18
C ASN A 302 14.05 2.76 31.55
N HIS A 303 13.18 3.42 30.77
CA HIS A 303 12.90 4.87 30.92
C HIS A 303 11.47 5.18 31.33
N TYR A 304 10.58 4.18 31.39
CA TYR A 304 9.25 4.34 31.94
C TYR A 304 9.34 4.84 33.39
N LYS A 305 8.68 5.96 33.68
CA LYS A 305 8.61 6.53 35.03
C LYS A 305 7.34 6.03 35.70
N GLU A 306 7.39 5.73 36.99
CA GLU A 306 6.22 5.26 37.77
C GLU A 306 5.02 6.22 37.71
N ASN A 307 5.24 7.49 37.40
CA ASN A 307 4.19 8.52 37.23
C ASN A 307 3.66 8.67 35.79
N CYS A 308 4.08 7.82 34.84
CA CYS A 308 3.54 7.82 33.49
C CYS A 308 2.08 7.32 33.48
N PRO A 309 1.23 7.80 32.54
CA PRO A 309 -0.16 7.39 32.46
C PRO A 309 -0.30 5.88 32.23
N LEU A 310 -1.22 5.23 32.97
CA LEU A 310 -1.57 3.81 32.77
C LEU A 310 -1.94 3.49 31.31
N ARG A 311 -2.44 4.49 30.57
CA ARG A 311 -2.72 4.40 29.12
C ARG A 311 -1.46 4.02 28.32
N GLU A 312 -0.31 4.64 28.58
CA GLU A 312 0.93 4.36 27.84
C GLU A 312 1.41 2.93 28.10
N LEU A 313 1.26 2.48 29.35
CA LEU A 313 1.63 1.13 29.75
C LEU A 313 0.71 0.07 29.12
N ASN A 314 -0.59 0.36 29.01
CA ASN A 314 -1.55 -0.49 28.28
C ASN A 314 -1.27 -0.52 26.77
N CYS A 315 -0.96 0.63 26.17
CA CYS A 315 -0.60 0.72 24.76
C CYS A 315 0.69 -0.07 24.47
N PHE A 316 1.72 0.08 25.31
CA PHE A 316 2.95 -0.70 25.22
C PHE A 316 2.69 -2.21 25.31
N ARG A 317 1.80 -2.62 26.22
CA ARG A 317 1.35 -4.02 26.32
C ARG A 317 0.71 -4.48 25.01
N GLN A 318 -0.22 -3.72 24.43
CA GLN A 318 -0.87 -4.08 23.17
C GLN A 318 0.14 -4.23 22.02
N VAL A 319 1.10 -3.31 21.91
CA VAL A 319 2.17 -3.38 20.91
C VAL A 319 2.98 -4.68 21.05
N LEU A 320 3.36 -5.04 22.26
CA LEU A 320 4.10 -6.27 22.54
C LEU A 320 3.30 -7.52 22.23
N LEU A 321 2.00 -7.52 22.53
CA LEU A 321 1.10 -8.65 22.23
C LEU A 321 1.00 -8.87 20.72
N ALA A 322 0.77 -7.79 19.97
CA ALA A 322 0.63 -7.85 18.53
C ALA A 322 1.95 -8.18 17.80
N ASN A 323 3.10 -8.01 18.46
CA ASN A 323 4.43 -8.30 17.92
C ASN A 323 5.21 -9.35 18.72
N CYS A 324 4.52 -10.21 19.47
CA CYS A 324 5.17 -11.15 20.40
C CYS A 324 6.14 -12.12 19.71
N SER A 325 5.88 -12.47 18.45
CA SER A 325 6.76 -13.31 17.62
C SER A 325 8.06 -12.61 17.21
N ALA A 326 8.06 -11.28 17.09
CA ALA A 326 9.23 -10.50 16.68
C ALA A 326 10.22 -10.28 17.83
N VAL A 327 9.79 -10.40 19.09
CA VAL A 327 10.65 -10.35 20.27
C VAL A 327 11.19 -11.74 20.56
N THR A 328 12.32 -12.10 19.95
CA THR A 328 12.89 -13.46 20.07
C THR A 328 13.85 -13.64 21.25
N SER A 329 14.47 -12.56 21.74
CA SER A 329 15.46 -12.63 22.81
C SER A 329 14.84 -12.96 24.17
N HIS A 330 15.22 -14.10 24.77
CA HIS A 330 14.78 -14.51 26.10
C HIS A 330 15.10 -13.46 27.18
N ILE A 331 16.27 -12.83 27.11
CA ILE A 331 16.67 -11.78 28.05
C ILE A 331 15.70 -10.59 28.01
N ILE A 332 15.25 -10.21 26.81
CA ILE A 332 14.27 -9.12 26.66
C ILE A 332 12.90 -9.57 27.18
N LYS A 333 12.50 -10.81 26.91
CA LYS A 333 11.24 -11.36 27.39
C LYS A 333 11.17 -11.35 28.92
N ASP A 334 12.22 -11.82 29.60
CA ASP A 334 12.27 -11.86 31.06
C ASP A 334 12.19 -10.46 31.66
N LYS A 335 12.92 -9.49 31.08
CA LYS A 335 12.86 -8.08 31.48
C LYS A 335 11.46 -7.49 31.35
N VAL A 336 10.76 -7.80 30.27
CA VAL A 336 9.38 -7.32 30.04
C VAL A 336 8.41 -7.93 31.05
N VAL A 337 8.52 -9.24 31.32
CA VAL A 337 7.67 -9.92 32.31
C VAL A 337 7.88 -9.33 33.70
N MET A 338 9.13 -9.11 34.10
CA MET A 338 9.47 -8.47 35.36
C MET A 338 8.95 -7.03 35.43
N PHE A 339 9.13 -6.25 34.36
CA PHE A 339 8.65 -4.87 34.28
C PHE A 339 7.13 -4.76 34.48
N PHE A 340 6.34 -5.59 33.80
CA PHE A 340 4.88 -5.58 34.01
C PHE A 340 4.51 -6.00 35.43
N LYS A 341 5.19 -7.00 35.99
CA LYS A 341 4.97 -7.45 37.37
C LYS A 341 5.25 -6.34 38.39
N GLU A 342 6.33 -5.59 38.21
CA GLU A 342 6.70 -4.43 39.04
C GLU A 342 5.65 -3.31 38.93
N ASN A 343 5.03 -3.15 37.77
CA ASN A 343 3.94 -2.19 37.55
C ASN A 343 2.53 -2.76 37.84
N GLY A 344 2.44 -3.86 38.61
CA GLY A 344 1.16 -4.42 39.06
C GLY A 344 0.32 -5.10 37.97
N MET A 345 0.92 -5.50 36.85
CA MET A 345 0.25 -6.16 35.74
C MET A 345 0.81 -7.55 35.44
N SER A 346 -0.06 -8.45 34.95
CA SER A 346 0.36 -9.76 34.46
C SER A 346 0.67 -9.71 32.96
N PHE A 347 1.84 -10.23 32.59
CA PHE A 347 2.25 -10.39 31.20
C PHE A 347 2.96 -11.74 31.02
N SER A 348 2.65 -12.45 29.93
CA SER A 348 3.30 -13.71 29.53
C SER A 348 3.47 -13.68 28.03
N PHE A 349 4.60 -14.16 27.50
CA PHE A 349 4.77 -14.36 26.06
C PHE A 349 4.14 -15.67 25.58
N GLU A 350 4.12 -16.70 26.42
CA GLU A 350 3.67 -18.07 26.08
C GLU A 350 2.16 -18.15 25.86
N SER A 351 1.38 -17.39 26.64
CA SER A 351 -0.08 -17.31 26.49
C SER A 351 -0.51 -16.77 25.13
N TYR A 352 0.36 -16.02 24.42
CA TYR A 352 0.00 -15.29 23.20
C TYR A 352 0.72 -15.80 21.95
N GLN A 353 1.82 -16.55 22.09
CA GLN A 353 2.39 -17.30 20.96
C GLN A 353 1.43 -18.37 20.40
N SER A 354 0.43 -18.79 21.17
CA SER A 354 -0.63 -19.72 20.76
C SER A 354 -1.82 -19.06 20.04
N ILE A 355 -1.84 -17.72 19.98
CA ILE A 355 -2.87 -16.94 19.31
C ILE A 355 -2.27 -16.50 17.98
N SER A 356 -2.77 -17.03 16.86
CA SER A 356 -2.36 -16.53 15.56
C SER A 356 -2.59 -15.01 15.52
N SER A 357 -1.67 -14.26 14.93
CA SER A 357 -1.79 -12.80 14.78
C SER A 357 -3.13 -12.37 14.17
N THR A 358 -3.77 -13.25 13.39
CA THR A 358 -5.14 -13.08 12.88
C THR A 358 -6.22 -13.10 13.96
N ALA A 359 -6.10 -13.96 14.98
CA ALA A 359 -7.09 -14.09 16.05
C ALA A 359 -7.07 -12.91 17.05
N PHE A 360 -5.90 -12.28 17.27
CA PHE A 360 -5.81 -11.09 18.11
C PHE A 360 -6.49 -9.87 17.47
N LEU A 361 -6.39 -9.74 16.15
CA LEU A 361 -7.06 -8.67 15.38
C LEU A 361 -8.58 -8.84 15.36
N THR A 362 -9.07 -10.09 15.29
CA THR A 362 -10.51 -10.37 15.43
C THR A 362 -10.99 -10.01 16.83
N VAL A 363 -10.21 -10.33 17.87
CA VAL A 363 -10.56 -10.07 19.26
C VAL A 363 -10.78 -8.58 19.55
N GLU A 364 -9.93 -7.69 19.04
CA GLU A 364 -10.06 -6.24 19.27
C GLU A 364 -11.22 -5.63 18.48
N HIS A 365 -11.37 -5.97 17.20
CA HIS A 365 -12.48 -5.51 16.35
C HIS A 365 -13.85 -5.98 16.89
N THR A 366 -13.92 -7.23 17.32
CA THR A 366 -15.16 -7.82 17.86
C THR A 366 -15.48 -7.24 19.25
N TYR A 367 -14.49 -7.02 20.11
CA TYR A 367 -14.71 -6.43 21.44
C TYR A 367 -15.08 -4.93 21.38
N SER A 368 -14.51 -4.18 20.43
CA SER A 368 -14.90 -2.78 20.17
C SER A 368 -16.30 -2.68 19.54
N ALA A 369 -16.65 -3.58 18.60
CA ALA A 369 -17.97 -3.62 17.98
C ALA A 369 -19.08 -4.02 18.98
N LEU A 370 -18.80 -4.94 19.90
CA LEU A 370 -19.73 -5.35 20.95
C LEU A 370 -19.96 -4.25 22.00
N ASN A 371 -18.96 -3.41 22.27
CA ASN A 371 -19.07 -2.30 23.24
C ASN A 371 -19.60 -0.99 22.64
N GLN A 372 -19.68 -0.86 21.30
CA GLN A 372 -20.21 0.32 20.59
C GLN A 372 -21.68 0.14 20.19
N GLN A 373 -22.53 -0.40 21.08
CA GLN A 373 -23.99 -0.47 20.88
C GLN A 373 -24.72 0.89 20.95
N SER A 374 -24.06 1.98 20.55
CA SER A 374 -24.71 3.27 20.36
C SER A 374 -24.31 3.91 19.04
N LYS A 375 -25.21 3.73 18.07
CA LYS A 375 -25.40 4.47 16.81
C LYS A 375 -24.58 4.02 15.60
N GLU A 376 -25.32 3.34 14.71
CA GLU A 376 -25.23 3.42 13.25
C GLU A 376 -23.89 3.07 12.61
N GLU A 377 -23.47 1.82 12.75
CA GLU A 377 -22.82 1.05 11.67
C GLU A 377 -22.88 -0.43 12.06
N VAL A 378 -23.77 -1.20 11.42
CA VAL A 378 -23.95 -2.63 11.71
C VAL A 378 -22.80 -3.39 11.05
N HIS A 379 -21.67 -3.51 11.74
CA HIS A 379 -20.77 -4.62 11.50
C HIS A 379 -21.42 -5.88 12.08
N THR A 380 -21.94 -6.74 11.21
CA THR A 380 -22.48 -8.04 11.59
C THR A 380 -21.32 -8.96 11.97
N VAL A 381 -20.91 -8.89 13.24
CA VAL A 381 -19.99 -9.84 13.87
C VAL A 381 -20.58 -11.25 13.72
N SER A 382 -19.80 -12.20 13.21
CA SER A 382 -20.27 -13.59 13.04
C SER A 382 -20.21 -14.38 14.36
N ILE A 383 -21.03 -15.44 14.47
CA ILE A 383 -21.03 -16.31 15.65
C ILE A 383 -19.67 -17.01 15.82
N THR A 384 -19.01 -17.33 14.71
CA THR A 384 -17.66 -17.91 14.75
C THR A 384 -16.60 -16.93 15.28
N GLU A 385 -16.75 -15.63 15.07
CA GLU A 385 -15.84 -14.62 15.60
C GLU A 385 -16.02 -14.44 17.11
N ILE A 386 -17.27 -14.48 17.60
CA ILE A 386 -17.58 -14.43 19.03
C ILE A 386 -17.05 -15.67 19.75
N ASP A 387 -17.19 -16.86 19.17
CA ASP A 387 -16.67 -18.10 19.75
C ASP A 387 -15.13 -18.11 19.82
N LYS A 388 -14.46 -17.59 18.77
CA LYS A 388 -13.00 -17.40 18.77
C LYS A 388 -12.56 -16.40 19.83
N LEU A 389 -13.28 -15.29 19.99
CA LEU A 389 -13.03 -14.27 21.01
C LEU A 389 -13.20 -14.85 22.43
N ALA A 390 -14.30 -15.54 22.70
CA ALA A 390 -14.56 -16.18 23.97
C ALA A 390 -13.52 -17.25 24.29
N SER A 391 -13.15 -18.07 23.31
CA SER A 391 -12.10 -19.08 23.44
C SER A 391 -10.73 -18.44 23.75
N ALA A 392 -10.42 -17.31 23.11
CA ALA A 392 -9.18 -16.56 23.40
C ALA A 392 -9.19 -15.95 24.82
N LEU A 393 -10.32 -15.40 25.27
CA LEU A 393 -10.47 -14.85 26.62
C LEU A 393 -10.43 -15.92 27.71
N LEU A 394 -11.01 -17.11 27.47
CA LEU A 394 -10.90 -18.26 28.36
C LEU A 394 -9.45 -18.73 28.50
N ARG A 395 -8.68 -18.76 27.40
CA ARG A 395 -7.24 -19.08 27.44
C ARG A 395 -6.41 -18.04 28.20
N GLN A 396 -6.92 -16.81 28.33
CA GLN A 396 -6.32 -15.74 29.12
C GLN A 396 -6.79 -15.73 30.60
N ASN A 397 -7.50 -16.76 31.07
CA ASN A 397 -8.15 -16.82 32.39
C ASN A 397 -9.11 -15.65 32.66
N LYS A 398 -9.68 -15.05 31.62
CA LYS A 398 -10.63 -13.94 31.71
C LYS A 398 -12.06 -14.43 31.57
N TRP A 399 -12.47 -15.28 32.50
CA TRP A 399 -13.74 -16.02 32.47
C TRP A 399 -14.97 -15.12 32.38
N LYS A 400 -14.95 -13.97 33.06
CA LYS A 400 -16.07 -13.01 33.08
C LYS A 400 -16.25 -12.32 31.72
N GLU A 401 -15.15 -11.90 31.11
CA GLU A 401 -15.15 -11.26 29.80
C GLU A 401 -15.53 -12.26 28.70
N ALA A 402 -15.06 -13.50 28.82
CA ALA A 402 -15.47 -14.58 27.92
C ALA A 402 -16.97 -14.88 28.01
N LEU A 403 -17.53 -14.89 29.23
CA LEU A 403 -18.95 -15.10 29.47
C LEU A 403 -19.78 -13.97 28.82
N MET A 404 -19.40 -12.71 29.05
CA MET A 404 -20.06 -11.55 28.42
C MET A 404 -20.02 -11.61 26.89
N CYS A 405 -18.94 -12.13 26.30
CA CYS A 405 -18.87 -12.33 24.85
C CYS A 405 -19.84 -13.42 24.38
N LEU A 406 -19.90 -14.54 25.09
CA LEU A 406 -20.79 -15.67 24.75
C LEU A 406 -22.27 -15.32 24.92
N GLU A 407 -22.63 -14.47 25.89
CA GLU A 407 -24.00 -13.98 26.09
C GLU A 407 -24.53 -13.21 24.86
N ASN A 408 -23.65 -12.58 24.08
CA ASN A 408 -24.04 -11.86 22.87
C ASN A 408 -24.39 -12.79 21.69
N ILE A 409 -24.06 -14.09 21.74
CA ILE A 409 -24.40 -15.07 20.68
C ILE A 409 -25.93 -15.15 20.47
N ASP A 410 -26.72 -14.98 21.54
CA ASP A 410 -28.19 -14.98 21.45
C ASP A 410 -28.71 -13.87 20.53
N THR A 411 -28.02 -12.74 20.49
CA THR A 411 -28.43 -11.55 19.73
C THR A 411 -28.00 -11.56 18.26
N VAL A 412 -27.11 -12.48 17.86
CA VAL A 412 -26.54 -12.54 16.50
C VAL A 412 -27.27 -13.57 15.63
N LEU A 413 -27.59 -13.19 14.38
CA LEU A 413 -28.15 -14.11 13.38
C LEU A 413 -27.06 -15.01 12.78
N PRO A 414 -27.23 -16.34 12.74
CA PRO A 414 -26.26 -17.24 12.14
C PRO A 414 -26.18 -17.04 10.61
N GLN A 415 -24.97 -16.96 10.06
CA GLN A 415 -24.74 -16.73 8.63
C GLN A 415 -24.67 -18.02 7.81
N ASN A 416 -24.48 -19.18 8.46
CA ASN A 416 -24.46 -20.50 7.83
C ASN A 416 -24.98 -21.59 8.80
N GLU A 417 -25.21 -22.81 8.27
CA GLU A 417 -25.72 -23.94 9.08
C GLU A 417 -24.75 -24.36 10.21
N ASN A 418 -23.43 -24.20 10.03
CA ASN A 418 -22.45 -24.47 11.09
C ASN A 418 -22.58 -23.49 12.25
N GLU A 419 -22.83 -22.21 11.98
CA GLU A 419 -23.07 -21.19 13.00
C GLU A 419 -24.42 -21.38 13.69
N LYS A 420 -25.42 -21.88 12.98
CA LYS A 420 -26.73 -22.21 13.55
C LYS A 420 -26.61 -23.36 14.55
N SER A 421 -25.86 -24.42 14.21
CA SER A 421 -25.54 -25.50 15.15
C SER A 421 -24.72 -25.00 16.34
N SER A 422 -23.74 -24.12 16.10
CA SER A 422 -22.89 -23.54 17.15
C SER A 422 -23.69 -22.68 18.13
N LYS A 423 -24.62 -21.86 17.62
CA LYS A 423 -25.56 -21.07 18.44
C LYS A 423 -26.35 -21.96 19.39
N VAL A 424 -27.00 -23.01 18.86
CA VAL A 424 -27.81 -23.93 19.66
C VAL A 424 -27.00 -24.57 20.79
N ILE A 425 -25.77 -24.99 20.52
CA ILE A 425 -24.88 -25.61 21.52
C ILE A 425 -24.49 -24.59 22.61
N CYS A 426 -24.03 -23.41 22.22
CA CYS A 426 -23.62 -22.35 23.16
C CYS A 426 -24.77 -21.89 24.06
N CYS A 427 -25.97 -21.65 23.50
CA CYS A 427 -27.15 -21.26 24.24
C CYS A 427 -27.59 -22.34 25.23
N THR A 428 -27.49 -23.63 24.85
CA THR A 428 -27.83 -24.76 25.73
C THR A 428 -26.85 -24.87 26.90
N ILE A 429 -25.55 -24.62 26.68
CA ILE A 429 -24.53 -24.63 27.75
C ILE A 429 -24.75 -23.47 28.73
N LEU A 430 -25.05 -22.26 28.23
CA LEU A 430 -25.36 -21.09 29.06
C LEU A 430 -26.62 -21.28 29.90
N GLN A 431 -27.68 -21.89 29.35
CA GLN A 431 -28.94 -22.12 30.05
C GLN A 431 -28.88 -23.26 31.09
N THR A 432 -28.02 -24.26 30.89
CA THR A 432 -27.94 -25.43 31.80
C THR A 432 -26.99 -25.23 32.99
N GLY A 433 -26.30 -24.09 33.07
CA GLY A 433 -25.43 -23.75 34.20
C GLY A 433 -24.24 -24.69 34.42
N ARG A 434 -23.94 -25.57 33.45
CA ARG A 434 -22.77 -26.45 33.50
C ARG A 434 -21.53 -25.62 33.14
N ARG A 435 -20.52 -25.62 34.02
CA ARG A 435 -19.25 -24.91 33.80
C ARG A 435 -18.74 -25.21 32.38
N PRO A 436 -18.33 -24.20 31.59
CA PRO A 436 -17.86 -24.40 30.23
C PRO A 436 -16.46 -25.00 30.30
N PHE A 437 -16.38 -26.32 30.39
CA PHE A 437 -15.20 -27.03 29.92
C PHE A 437 -15.45 -27.36 28.45
N PHE A 438 -14.45 -27.03 27.63
CA PHE A 438 -14.27 -27.38 26.22
C PHE A 438 -14.79 -26.38 25.17
N SER A 439 -13.83 -25.71 24.51
CA SER A 439 -13.98 -25.09 23.19
C SER A 439 -14.24 -26.17 22.12
N PHE A 440 -14.89 -25.80 21.02
CA PHE A 440 -15.23 -26.66 19.87
C PHE A 440 -14.06 -27.48 19.29
N VAL A 441 -12.81 -27.04 19.46
CA VAL A 441 -11.60 -27.77 19.03
C VAL A 441 -11.31 -29.03 19.87
N GLY A 442 -11.86 -29.12 21.09
CA GLY A 442 -11.71 -30.29 21.96
C GLY A 442 -12.67 -31.44 21.62
N PHE A 443 -13.80 -31.16 20.97
CA PHE A 443 -14.84 -32.17 20.77
C PHE A 443 -14.53 -33.15 19.62
N VAL A 444 -13.79 -32.69 18.60
CA VAL A 444 -13.42 -33.53 17.44
C VAL A 444 -12.25 -34.48 17.76
N VAL A 445 -11.41 -34.17 18.75
CA VAL A 445 -10.25 -35.02 19.11
C VAL A 445 -10.60 -36.06 20.18
N PHE A 446 -11.56 -35.78 21.07
CA PHE A 446 -11.90 -36.72 22.16
C PHE A 446 -12.71 -37.94 21.68
N PHE A 447 -13.54 -37.80 20.64
CA PHE A 447 -14.34 -38.91 20.12
C PHE A 447 -13.63 -39.80 19.08
N SER A 448 -12.41 -39.47 18.67
CA SER A 448 -11.58 -40.36 17.82
C SER A 448 -10.63 -41.26 18.61
N LEU A 449 -10.58 -41.16 19.94
CA LEU A 449 -9.61 -41.90 20.77
C LEU A 449 -10.22 -42.90 21.77
N HIS A 450 -11.53 -42.96 21.96
CA HIS A 450 -12.17 -44.04 22.74
C HIS A 450 -13.56 -44.42 22.21
N PRO A 451 -13.68 -45.46 21.38
CA PRO A 451 -14.96 -46.09 21.10
C PRO A 451 -15.23 -47.08 22.22
N HIS A 452 -16.28 -46.84 23.01
CA HIS A 452 -16.87 -47.65 24.08
C HIS A 452 -16.85 -46.92 25.42
N PHE A 453 -17.80 -46.01 25.58
CA PHE A 453 -18.66 -45.90 26.76
C PHE A 453 -19.99 -45.27 26.36
#